data_AF-A0A562IW17-F1
#
_entry.id   AF-A0A562IW17-F1
#
_cell.length_a   1.000
_cell.length_b   1.000
_cell.length_c   1.000
_cell.angle_alpha   90.00
_cell.angle_beta   90.00
_cell.angle_gamma   90.00
#
_symmetry.space_group_name_H-M   'P 1'
#
loop_
_entity.id
_entity.type
_entity.pdbx_description
1 polymer ?
#
loop_
_entity_poly.entity_id
_entity_poly.type
_entity_poly.pdbx_seq_one_letter_code
_entity_poly.pdbx_strand_id
1 'polypeptide(L)'
;MPFTLAHPAAVLPLLRTPLAPSALVAGSVAPDLPYYASLQWLGGDYNLTLTHEWSSVLWLDPLIGLVLLAAFQVLFKRPLLALLPPAAAGRAVPAARGSAGAARRRRPRSPGRWWSGRRPTCCGTT
;
A
#
# COMPACT_ATOMS: atom_id res chain seq x y z
N MET A 1 20.82 0.20 17.84
CA MET A 1 20.47 1.20 16.81
C MET A 1 18.96 1.15 16.63
N PRO A 2 18.18 2.15 17.03
CA PRO A 2 16.74 2.15 16.73
C PRO A 2 16.57 2.20 15.22
N PHE A 3 16.01 1.13 14.63
CA PHE A 3 15.68 1.08 13.22
C PHE A 3 14.22 1.53 13.08
N THR A 4 14.02 2.80 12.71
CA THR A 4 12.69 3.42 12.53
C THR A 4 11.80 2.64 11.56
N LEU A 5 12.39 1.90 10.62
CA LEU A 5 11.68 1.08 9.65
C LEU A 5 11.46 -0.37 10.11
N ALA A 6 11.83 -0.74 11.34
CA ALA A 6 11.65 -2.11 11.86
C ALA A 6 10.18 -2.48 11.91
N HIS A 7 9.34 -1.58 12.44
CA HIS A 7 7.90 -1.77 12.55
C HIS A 7 7.20 -1.99 11.21
N PRO A 8 7.35 -1.11 10.20
CA PRO A 8 6.76 -1.36 8.89
C PRO A 8 7.41 -2.56 8.17
N ALA A 9 8.67 -2.89 8.46
CA ALA A 9 9.30 -4.11 7.94
C ALA A 9 8.66 -5.39 8.49
N ALA A 10 8.23 -5.38 9.76
CA ALA A 10 7.61 -6.53 10.41
C ALA A 10 6.26 -6.93 9.75
N VAL A 11 5.55 -5.97 9.15
CA VAL A 11 4.27 -6.24 8.46
C VAL A 11 4.43 -6.62 6.99
N LEU A 12 5.64 -6.60 6.42
CA LEU A 12 5.89 -6.98 5.02
C LEU A 12 5.33 -8.35 4.62
N PRO A 13 5.44 -9.41 5.45
CA PRO A 13 4.85 -10.72 5.12
C PRO A 13 3.32 -10.66 4.99
N LEU A 14 2.66 -9.79 5.77
CA LEU A 14 1.21 -9.63 5.78
C LEU A 14 0.70 -8.83 4.57
N LEU A 15 1.57 -8.10 3.86
CA LEU A 15 1.18 -7.39 2.63
C LEU A 15 0.73 -8.33 1.49
N ARG A 16 0.99 -9.63 1.61
CA ARG A 16 0.54 -10.66 0.67
C ARG A 16 -0.91 -11.12 0.93
N THR A 17 -1.52 -10.68 2.03
CA THR A 17 -2.90 -11.01 2.45
C THR A 17 -3.90 -9.98 1.88
N PRO A 18 -5.22 -10.17 2.00
CA PRO A 18 -6.20 -9.16 1.56
C PRO A 18 -6.28 -7.93 2.47
N LEU A 19 -5.44 -7.80 3.50
CA LEU A 19 -5.42 -6.65 4.39
C LEU A 19 -4.93 -5.38 3.66
N ALA A 20 -5.43 -4.22 4.08
CA ALA A 20 -5.03 -2.94 3.51
C ALA A 20 -3.57 -2.61 3.90
N PRO A 21 -2.63 -2.47 2.93
CA PRO A 21 -1.23 -2.19 3.23
C PRO A 21 -1.01 -0.93 4.08
N SER A 22 -1.76 0.13 3.78
CA SER A 22 -1.67 1.39 4.53
C SER A 22 -2.13 1.25 5.97
N ALA A 23 -3.11 0.38 6.25
CA ALA A 23 -3.59 0.11 7.60
C ALA A 23 -2.57 -0.70 8.41
N LEU A 24 -1.94 -1.70 7.78
CA LEU A 24 -0.87 -2.48 8.41
C LEU A 24 0.33 -1.60 8.80
N VAL A 25 0.75 -0.71 7.90
CA VAL A 25 1.84 0.23 8.17
C VAL A 25 1.44 1.22 9.27
N ALA A 26 0.25 1.84 9.16
CA ALA A 26 -0.23 2.79 10.16
C ALA A 26 -0.34 2.17 11.56
N GLY A 27 -0.88 0.96 11.67
CA GLY A 27 -0.96 0.23 12.94
C GLY A 27 0.40 -0.16 13.49
N SER A 28 1.36 -0.56 12.64
CA SER A 28 2.71 -0.88 13.09
C SER A 28 3.48 0.32 13.65
N VAL A 29 3.20 1.53 13.16
CA VAL A 29 3.89 2.76 13.57
C VAL A 29 3.17 3.46 14.74
N ALA A 30 1.90 3.15 14.97
CA ALA A 30 1.07 3.80 16.00
C ALA A 30 1.68 3.83 17.41
N PRO A 31 2.19 2.72 17.99
CA PRO A 31 2.72 2.75 19.36
C PRO A 31 4.00 3.59 19.50
N ASP A 32 4.74 3.78 18.41
CA ASP A 32 5.95 4.59 18.36
C ASP A 32 5.69 6.08 18.08
N LEU A 33 4.46 6.47 17.76
CA LEU A 33 4.14 7.85 17.40
C LEU A 33 4.66 8.89 18.42
N PRO A 34 4.56 8.68 19.75
CA PRO A 34 5.08 9.62 20.75
C PRO A 34 6.58 9.90 20.63
N TYR A 35 7.35 8.99 20.02
CA TYR A 35 8.78 9.19 19.75
C TYR A 35 9.02 10.22 18.62
N TYR A 36 8.14 10.25 17.61
CA TYR A 36 8.28 11.13 16.44
C TYR A 36 7.55 12.46 16.58
N ALA A 37 6.40 12.44 17.27
CA ALA A 37 5.55 13.60 17.47
C ALA A 37 5.08 13.58 18.93
N SER A 38 5.53 14.56 19.71
CA SER A 38 5.04 14.73 21.07
C SER A 38 3.52 14.92 21.05
N LEU A 39 2.81 14.09 21.81
CA LEU A 39 1.35 14.18 22.00
C LEU A 39 0.98 14.99 23.24
N GLN A 40 1.96 15.62 23.91
CA GLN A 40 1.74 16.39 25.15
C GLN A 40 0.73 17.54 24.97
N TRP A 41 0.58 18.06 23.75
CA TRP A 41 -0.37 19.11 23.43
C TRP A 41 -1.84 18.66 23.45
N LEU A 42 -2.13 17.35 23.46
CA LEU A 42 -3.50 16.83 23.59
C LEU A 42 -4.02 16.91 25.03
N GLY A 43 -3.16 17.17 26.01
CA GLY A 43 -3.51 17.20 27.44
C GLY A 43 -3.74 15.79 28.01
N GLY A 44 -2.80 15.30 28.80
CA GLY A 44 -2.80 13.93 29.35
C GLY A 44 -1.43 13.28 29.22
N ASP A 45 -1.23 12.13 29.87
CA ASP A 45 0.06 11.42 29.87
C ASP A 45 0.17 10.45 28.67
N TYR A 46 -0.01 10.97 27.46
CA TYR A 46 0.10 10.20 26.21
C TYR A 46 1.56 10.04 25.79
N ASN A 47 2.32 9.32 26.60
CA ASN A 47 3.74 9.08 26.41
C ASN A 47 4.03 7.70 25.80
N LEU A 48 5.31 7.44 25.54
CA LEU A 48 5.76 6.17 24.98
C LEU A 48 5.51 4.98 25.92
N THR A 49 5.55 5.20 27.24
CA THR A 49 5.24 4.16 28.24
C THR A 49 3.78 3.74 28.12
N LEU A 50 2.86 4.68 27.99
CA LEU A 50 1.43 4.41 27.86
C LEU A 50 1.14 3.63 26.57
N THR A 51 1.74 3.99 25.42
CA THR A 51 1.52 3.23 24.18
C THR A 51 2.13 1.84 24.19
N HIS A 52 3.05 1.55 25.12
CA HIS A 52 3.64 0.22 25.31
C HIS A 52 2.98 -0.58 26.46
N GLU A 53 1.90 -0.07 27.05
CA GLU A 53 1.05 -0.81 27.97
C GLU A 53 0.19 -1.84 27.22
N TRP A 54 -0.05 -2.99 27.85
CA TRP A 54 -0.90 -4.04 27.25
C TRP A 54 -2.33 -3.56 26.97
N SER A 55 -2.86 -2.68 27.84
CA SER A 55 -4.20 -2.12 27.67
C SER A 55 -4.32 -1.27 26.41
N SER A 56 -3.26 -0.55 26.04
CA SER A 56 -3.24 0.40 24.92
C SER A 56 -3.43 -0.26 23.56
N VAL A 57 -3.04 -1.53 23.42
CA VAL A 57 -3.28 -2.34 22.22
C VAL A 57 -4.77 -2.40 21.86
N LEU A 58 -5.66 -2.31 22.87
CA LEU A 58 -7.10 -2.44 22.67
C LEU A 58 -7.82 -1.13 22.33
N TRP A 59 -7.20 0.03 22.62
CA TRP A 59 -7.89 1.31 22.46
C TRP A 59 -6.99 2.42 21.91
N LEU A 60 -5.83 2.67 22.53
CA LEU A 60 -4.98 3.81 22.19
C LEU A 60 -4.26 3.60 20.86
N ASP A 61 -3.56 2.48 20.70
CA ASP A 61 -2.83 2.16 19.48
C ASP A 61 -3.74 2.06 18.24
N PRO A 62 -4.92 1.40 18.30
CA PRO A 62 -5.84 1.41 17.17
C PRO A 62 -6.42 2.80 16.90
N LEU A 63 -6.67 3.62 17.93
CA LEU A 63 -7.12 5.01 17.73
C LEU A 63 -6.06 5.84 17.01
N ILE A 64 -4.80 5.76 17.46
CA ILE A 64 -3.66 6.42 16.82
C ILE A 64 -3.50 5.92 15.38
N GLY A 65 -3.55 4.59 15.18
CA GLY A 65 -3.44 3.97 13.86
C GLY A 65 -4.55 4.42 12.90
N LEU A 66 -5.79 4.57 13.38
CA LEU A 66 -6.91 5.10 12.60
C LEU A 66 -6.71 6.57 12.22
N VAL A 67 -6.22 7.39 13.15
CA VAL A 67 -5.90 8.81 12.86
C VAL A 67 -4.79 8.90 11.80
N LEU A 68 -3.72 8.11 11.94
CA LEU A 68 -2.63 8.05 10.95
C LEU A 68 -3.14 7.60 9.57
N LEU A 69 -3.98 6.56 9.54
CA LEU A 69 -4.58 6.06 8.31
C LEU A 69 -5.47 7.12 7.65
N ALA A 70 -6.31 7.81 8.44
CA ALA A 70 -7.16 8.89 7.95
C ALA A 70 -6.34 10.06 7.39
N ALA A 71 -5.31 10.50 8.12
CA ALA A 71 -4.39 11.54 7.68
C ALA A 71 -3.69 11.13 6.37
N PHE A 72 -3.20 9.90 6.28
CA PHE A 72 -2.63 9.37 5.03
C PHE A 72 -3.63 9.40 3.88
N GLN A 73 -4.86 8.94 4.14
CA GLN A 73 -5.88 8.76 3.11
C GLN A 73 -6.43 10.09 2.59
N VAL A 74 -6.55 11.11 3.44
CA VAL A 74 -7.09 12.43 3.09
C VAL A 74 -5.99 13.38 2.60
N LEU A 75 -4.86 13.45 3.31
CA LEU A 75 -3.84 14.47 3.07
C LEU A 75 -2.71 13.99 2.16
N PHE A 76 -2.19 12.79 2.38
CA PHE A 76 -0.92 12.38 1.76
C PHE A 76 -1.08 11.54 0.50
N LYS A 77 -2.13 10.72 0.38
CA LYS A 77 -2.25 9.77 -0.75
C LYS A 77 -2.26 10.47 -2.11
N ARG A 78 -3.03 11.54 -2.27
CA ARG A 78 -3.13 12.28 -3.53
C ARG A 78 -1.80 12.93 -3.95
N PRO A 79 -1.12 13.72 -3.09
CA PRO A 79 0.16 14.31 -3.47
C PRO A 79 1.26 13.26 -3.70
N LEU A 80 1.30 12.19 -2.89
CA LEU A 80 2.27 11.11 -3.09
C LEU A 80 2.08 10.39 -4.43
N LEU A 81 0.82 10.15 -4.84
CA LEU A 81 0.53 9.57 -6.15
C LEU A 81 0.91 10.51 -7.30
N ALA A 82 0.75 11.82 -7.13
CA ALA A 82 1.12 12.82 -8.13
C ALA A 82 2.65 12.93 -8.33
N LEU A 83 3.42 12.68 -7.27
CA LEU A 83 4.89 12.68 -7.31
C LEU A 83 5.47 11.36 -7.86
N LEU A 84 4.67 10.30 -7.95
CA LEU A 84 5.14 8.98 -8.34
C LEU A 84 5.25 8.86 -9.87
N PRO A 85 6.32 8.22 -10.41
CA PRO A 85 6.38 7.90 -11.82
C PRO A 85 5.16 7.07 -12.24
N PRO A 86 4.65 7.21 -13.48
CA PRO A 86 3.43 6.53 -13.93
C PRO A 86 3.43 5.01 -13.70
N ALA A 87 4.59 4.37 -13.89
CA ALA A 87 4.77 2.93 -13.70
C ALA A 87 4.63 2.46 -12.24
N ALA A 88 4.82 3.35 -11.27
CA ALA A 88 4.66 3.10 -9.84
C ALA A 88 3.27 3.55 -9.35
N ALA A 89 2.76 4.68 -9.85
CA ALA A 89 1.42 5.18 -9.52
C ALA A 89 0.33 4.15 -9.84
N GLY A 90 0.43 3.48 -10.99
CA GLY A 90 -0.50 2.42 -11.40
C GLY A 90 -0.48 1.17 -10.51
N ARG A 91 0.57 0.96 -9.71
CA ARG A 91 0.66 -0.14 -8.72
C ARG A 91 0.18 0.27 -7.33
N ALA A 92 0.24 1.57 -7.01
CA ALA A 92 -0.14 2.13 -5.72
C ALA A 92 -1.65 2.39 -5.62
N VAL A 93 -2.34 2.58 -6.74
CA VAL A 93 -3.80 2.52 -6.81
C VAL A 93 -4.18 1.04 -6.81
N PRO A 94 -4.87 0.51 -5.78
CA PRO A 94 -5.43 -0.82 -5.86
C PRO A 94 -6.35 -0.80 -7.08
N ALA A 95 -6.04 -1.58 -8.11
CA ALA A 95 -7.03 -1.93 -9.12
C ALA A 95 -8.22 -2.43 -8.30
N ALA A 96 -9.33 -1.68 -8.30
CA ALA A 96 -10.49 -1.99 -7.51
C ALA A 96 -10.77 -3.48 -7.68
N ARG A 97 -10.46 -4.28 -6.66
CA ARG A 97 -10.87 -5.67 -6.61
C ARG A 97 -12.35 -5.57 -6.33
N GLY A 98 -13.10 -5.34 -7.40
CA GLY A 98 -14.53 -5.39 -7.39
C GLY A 98 -14.92 -6.71 -6.77
N SER A 99 -15.75 -6.62 -5.76
CA SER A 99 -16.72 -7.64 -5.40
C SER A 99 -17.59 -7.92 -6.64
N ALA A 100 -17.04 -8.65 -7.60
CA ALA A 100 -17.75 -9.22 -8.72
C ALA A 100 -17.26 -10.67 -8.80
N GLY A 101 -18.11 -11.55 -8.26
CA GLY A 101 -17.83 -12.97 -8.13
C GLY A 101 -17.33 -13.61 -9.43
N ALA A 102 -16.48 -14.62 -9.24
CA ALA A 102 -16.46 -15.84 -10.02
C ALA A 102 -16.88 -15.73 -11.50
N ALA A 103 -16.13 -14.98 -12.31
CA ALA A 103 -16.03 -15.28 -13.73
C ALA A 103 -14.61 -15.77 -13.97
N ARG A 104 -14.41 -17.06 -13.68
CA ARG A 104 -13.33 -17.87 -14.24
C ARG A 104 -13.48 -17.84 -15.76
N ARG A 105 -13.01 -16.77 -16.39
CA ARG A 105 -12.82 -16.72 -17.84
C ARG A 105 -11.76 -17.75 -18.15
N ARG A 106 -12.22 -18.92 -18.57
CA ARG A 106 -11.43 -19.92 -19.29
C ARG A 106 -10.67 -19.14 -20.37
N ARG A 107 -9.34 -19.09 -20.25
CA ARG A 107 -8.48 -18.73 -21.38
C ARG A 107 -8.83 -19.69 -22.52
N PRO A 108 -9.30 -19.23 -23.68
CA PRO A 108 -9.22 -20.06 -24.87
C PRO A 108 -7.73 -20.23 -25.15
N ARG A 109 -7.26 -21.48 -25.15
CA ARG A 109 -6.01 -21.83 -25.82
C ARG A 109 -6.27 -21.61 -27.31
N SER A 110 -5.80 -20.49 -27.87
CA SER A 110 -5.64 -20.40 -29.32
C SER A 110 -4.36 -21.14 -29.69
N PRO A 111 -4.43 -22.18 -30.56
CA PRO A 111 -3.25 -22.78 -31.13
C PRO A 111 -2.64 -21.79 -32.13
N GLY A 112 -1.31 -21.82 -32.23
CA GLY A 112 -0.55 -20.79 -32.90
C GLY A 112 -0.91 -20.55 -34.36
N ARG A 113 -0.60 -19.35 -34.83
CA ARG A 113 -0.14 -19.16 -36.19
C ARG A 113 1.05 -18.22 -36.15
N TRP A 114 2.18 -18.83 -36.46
CA TRP A 114 3.43 -18.21 -36.85
C TRP A 114 3.16 -17.19 -37.94
N TRP A 115 3.49 -15.92 -37.70
CA TRP A 115 3.68 -14.98 -38.78
C TRP A 115 5.18 -14.89 -39.04
N SER A 116 5.62 -15.78 -39.93
CA SER A 116 6.93 -15.73 -40.57
C SER A 116 6.99 -14.46 -41.41
N GLY A 117 8.06 -13.69 -41.20
CA GLY A 117 8.35 -12.51 -41.98
C GLY A 117 8.48 -12.81 -43.47
N ARG A 118 7.99 -11.87 -44.28
CA ARG A 118 8.45 -11.63 -45.65
C ARG A 118 8.18 -10.17 -46.03
N ARG A 119 9.22 -9.35 -45.96
CA ARG A 119 9.59 -8.35 -47.01
C ARG A 119 10.84 -8.94 -47.70
N PRO A 120 11.29 -8.50 -48.90
CA PRO A 120 10.88 -7.42 -49.82
C PRO A 120 10.50 -8.00 -51.22
N THR A 121 10.18 -7.31 -52.32
CA THR A 121 11.01 -6.39 -53.14
C THR A 121 10.17 -5.65 -54.20
N CYS A 122 10.68 -4.47 -54.57
CA CYS A 122 10.28 -3.63 -55.69
C CYS A 122 10.59 -4.25 -57.05
N CYS A 123 9.69 -4.04 -58.03
CA CYS A 123 9.85 -3.95 -59.50
C CYS A 123 8.53 -3.32 -59.98
N GLY A 124 8.42 -2.29 -60.82
CA GLY A 124 9.19 -1.94 -62.00
C GLY A 124 8.27 -2.05 -63.23
N THR A 125 8.10 -0.94 -63.96
CA THR A 125 7.53 -0.79 -65.33
C THR A 125 6.03 -1.01 -65.58
N THR A 126 5.33 0.09 -65.90
CA THR A 126 4.81 0.35 -67.27
C THR A 126 4.66 1.85 -67.48
#